data_AF-A0A1I2SM12-F1
#
_entry.id   AF-A0A1I2SM12-F1
#
_cell.length_a   1.000
_cell.length_b   1.000
_cell.length_c   1.000
_cell.angle_alpha   90.00
_cell.angle_beta   90.00
_cell.angle_gamma   90.00
#
_symmetry.space_group_name_H-M   'P 1'
#
loop_
_entity.id
_entity.type
_entity.pdbx_description
1 polymer ?
#
loop_
_entity_poly.entity_id
_entity_poly.type
_entity_poly.pdbx_seq_one_letter_code
_entity_poly.pdbx_strand_id
1 'polypeptide(L)'
;MDGIIVVRKEKEWTSFDVTKKLRSILHEKKIGHTGTLDPMAEGVLVVCAGTATKLVDAIAGTEKVYVAGMKLGITTDTEDTTGTVLSDKEVNVSEEDIREAVKSFIGSYDQIPPMYSAKKINGQKLYDLARQGKTVERKPNRITIHDIKILSIDIPYVQMEVTCSKGTYIRTLCKDIGEKLGTGAAMSSLIRTRVGQYDIGESHTISEIASMEEKGELISIMKPPIFVPEPAVVSFGKFDGSHLGHQLIFDNMFRIAKTKHLKTAILTFSQNPESLFTGIKKNSISSSDEHLTRLRNLGFDYVFSYPVNKDTMKVPAEHFLRDILVEGMHAKDIVVGTDCSFGHKAQGNAALLTELQNKYGYEAHVIKKRQILDEDGNAREISSTYIREEIQKGNVKLAADLLGRHVALSGTVIYGKQIGTRVLGFPTANMLPKDGKLVPSPGVYVTRVLVGQNLYKGMTNVGTNPTVADDNPMDIETHIIGFKGDLYGKKIRVEFIDRLRDQQKFPSLEDLKKQLQKDVWSAANYPMDL
;
A
#
# COMPACT_ATOMS: atom_id res chain seq x y z
N MET A 1 5.08 -7.44 -14.75
CA MET A 1 6.09 -7.39 -13.66
C MET A 1 5.79 -6.16 -12.80
N ASP A 2 5.82 -6.27 -11.47
CA ASP A 2 5.38 -5.21 -10.56
C ASP A 2 6.57 -4.59 -9.80
N GLY A 3 6.84 -3.31 -10.00
CA GLY A 3 7.93 -2.65 -9.28
C GLY A 3 8.26 -1.24 -9.75
N ILE A 4 9.30 -0.67 -9.15
CA ILE A 4 9.82 0.67 -9.44
C ILE A 4 11.22 0.49 -10.04
N ILE A 5 11.50 1.20 -11.14
CA ILE A 5 12.81 1.21 -11.79
C ILE A 5 13.30 2.66 -11.86
N VAL A 6 14.55 2.88 -11.47
CA VAL A 6 15.20 4.17 -11.60
C VAL A 6 15.95 4.21 -12.92
N VAL A 7 15.44 4.98 -13.89
CA VAL A 7 16.01 5.03 -15.23
C VAL A 7 16.92 6.24 -15.36
N ARG A 8 18.13 6.07 -15.89
CA ARG A 8 18.93 7.16 -16.41
C ARG A 8 18.44 7.49 -17.81
N LYS A 9 17.56 8.49 -17.92
CA LYS A 9 17.09 8.99 -19.20
C LYS A 9 18.25 9.69 -19.91
N GLU A 10 18.60 9.18 -21.09
CA GLU A 10 19.62 9.76 -21.96
C GLU A 10 19.07 10.96 -22.74
N LYS A 11 19.96 11.81 -23.24
CA LYS A 11 19.62 12.96 -24.09
C LYS A 11 18.86 12.51 -25.34
N GLU A 12 18.06 13.40 -25.93
CA GLU A 12 17.21 13.20 -27.12
C GLU A 12 15.99 12.28 -26.92
N TRP A 13 16.00 11.41 -25.90
CA TRP A 13 14.81 10.63 -25.55
C TRP A 13 13.74 11.53 -24.93
N THR A 14 12.45 11.30 -25.20
CA THR A 14 11.40 11.84 -24.33
C THR A 14 11.15 10.89 -23.16
N SER A 15 10.53 11.40 -22.08
CA SER A 15 10.04 10.52 -21.01
C SER A 15 9.05 9.46 -21.51
N PHE A 16 8.28 9.79 -22.56
CA PHE A 16 7.35 8.85 -23.19
C PHE A 16 8.09 7.74 -23.94
N ASP A 17 9.17 8.06 -24.67
CA ASP A 17 9.98 7.07 -25.38
C ASP A 17 10.58 6.05 -24.41
N VAL A 18 11.09 6.51 -23.26
CA VAL A 18 11.58 5.63 -22.18
C VAL A 18 10.48 4.67 -21.75
N THR A 19 9.29 5.17 -21.41
CA THR A 19 8.18 4.28 -20.99
C THR A 19 7.74 3.34 -22.10
N LYS A 20 7.75 3.78 -23.37
CA LYS A 20 7.39 2.95 -24.52
C LYS A 20 8.38 1.80 -24.69
N LYS A 21 9.67 2.07 -24.56
CA LYS A 21 10.72 1.05 -24.67
C LYS A 21 10.68 0.07 -23.49
N LEU A 22 10.46 0.56 -22.26
CA LEU A 22 10.31 -0.30 -21.09
C LEU A 22 9.08 -1.22 -21.16
N ARG A 23 7.98 -0.83 -21.80
CA ARG A 23 6.84 -1.74 -22.03
C ARG A 23 7.26 -3.00 -22.79
N SER A 24 8.18 -2.85 -23.73
CA SER A 24 8.72 -3.96 -24.50
C SER A 24 9.69 -4.81 -23.68
N ILE A 25 10.59 -4.18 -22.92
CA ILE A 25 11.62 -4.88 -22.14
C ILE A 25 10.99 -5.65 -20.98
N LEU A 26 10.11 -5.00 -20.21
CA LEU A 26 9.51 -5.58 -19.00
C LEU A 26 8.31 -6.50 -19.27
N HIS A 27 7.92 -6.62 -20.54
CA HIS A 27 6.68 -7.28 -20.96
C HIS A 27 5.44 -6.81 -20.18
N GLU A 28 5.39 -5.52 -19.81
CA GLU A 28 4.36 -4.93 -18.96
C GLU A 28 3.65 -3.76 -19.65
N LYS A 29 2.32 -3.80 -19.70
CA LYS A 29 1.50 -2.76 -20.33
C LYS A 29 1.21 -1.60 -19.39
N LYS A 30 1.22 -1.80 -18.07
CA LYS A 30 0.87 -0.76 -17.11
C LYS A 30 2.14 -0.06 -16.64
N ILE A 31 2.57 0.98 -17.36
CA ILE A 31 3.78 1.75 -17.04
C ILE A 31 3.45 3.24 -16.94
N GLY A 32 3.95 3.89 -15.88
CA GLY A 32 3.88 5.33 -15.66
C GLY A 32 5.21 5.89 -15.13
N HIS A 33 5.45 7.19 -15.30
CA HIS A 33 6.67 7.86 -14.85
C HIS A 33 6.33 9.01 -13.88
N THR A 34 7.25 9.37 -12.98
CA THR A 34 7.00 10.28 -11.83
C THR A 34 7.27 11.76 -12.13
N GLY A 35 7.13 12.14 -13.39
CA GLY A 35 7.40 13.50 -13.88
C GLY A 35 8.11 13.48 -15.23
N THR A 36 7.92 14.54 -16.02
CA THR A 36 8.47 14.65 -17.37
C THR A 36 9.83 15.34 -17.35
N LEU A 37 10.77 14.79 -18.10
CA LEU A 37 12.01 15.42 -18.56
C LEU A 37 11.90 15.67 -20.06
N ASP A 38 12.26 16.88 -20.47
CA ASP A 38 12.33 17.29 -21.87
C ASP A 38 13.46 16.55 -22.61
N PRO A 39 13.45 16.51 -23.96
CA PRO A 39 14.46 15.78 -24.74
C PRO A 39 15.91 16.11 -24.39
N MET A 40 16.21 17.40 -24.20
CA MET A 40 17.56 17.87 -23.86
C MET A 40 18.01 17.52 -22.43
N ALA A 41 17.07 17.16 -21.55
CA ALA A 41 17.34 16.92 -20.15
C ALA A 41 17.70 15.44 -19.92
N GLU A 42 18.65 15.19 -19.03
CA GLU A 42 19.16 13.86 -18.73
C GLU A 42 18.92 13.50 -17.26
N GLY A 43 19.23 12.25 -16.90
CA GLY A 43 19.29 11.80 -15.51
C GLY A 43 18.05 11.04 -15.05
N VAL A 44 17.78 11.10 -13.74
CA VAL A 44 16.85 10.22 -13.04
C VAL A 44 15.43 10.37 -13.56
N LEU A 45 14.82 9.29 -14.06
CA LEU A 45 13.41 9.16 -14.36
C LEU A 45 12.90 7.91 -13.66
N VAL A 46 12.13 8.10 -12.58
CA VAL A 46 11.54 6.96 -11.85
C VAL A 46 10.33 6.47 -12.63
N VAL A 47 10.32 5.19 -12.94
CA VAL A 47 9.29 4.51 -13.71
C VAL A 47 8.65 3.44 -12.85
N CYS A 48 7.32 3.46 -12.77
CA CYS A 48 6.53 2.50 -12.04
C CYS A 48 5.87 1.52 -13.02
N ALA A 49 6.05 0.22 -12.80
CA ALA A 49 5.49 -0.86 -13.60
C ALA A 49 4.44 -1.64 -12.80
N GLY A 50 3.35 -2.04 -13.48
CA GLY A 50 2.31 -2.88 -12.92
C GLY A 50 1.56 -2.20 -11.75
N THR A 51 1.47 -2.89 -10.61
CA THR A 51 0.80 -2.37 -9.41
C THR A 51 1.47 -1.12 -8.82
N ALA A 52 2.78 -0.93 -9.04
CA ALA A 52 3.53 0.25 -8.60
C ALA A 52 3.02 1.56 -9.22
N THR A 53 2.29 1.51 -10.34
CA THR A 53 1.74 2.73 -10.98
C THR A 53 0.82 3.55 -10.08
N LYS A 54 0.29 2.97 -9.00
CA LYS A 54 -0.46 3.69 -7.97
C LYS A 54 0.41 4.67 -7.16
N LEU A 55 1.73 4.50 -7.18
CA LEU A 55 2.70 5.30 -6.43
C LEU A 55 3.22 6.50 -7.23
N VAL A 56 2.84 6.63 -8.51
CA VAL A 56 3.35 7.67 -9.41
C VAL A 56 3.16 9.07 -8.82
N ASP A 57 1.97 9.39 -8.33
CA ASP A 57 1.67 10.72 -7.79
C ASP A 57 2.40 10.98 -6.45
N ALA A 58 2.54 9.96 -5.62
CA ALA A 58 3.26 10.07 -4.34
C ALA A 58 4.75 10.35 -4.58
N ILE A 59 5.40 9.58 -5.47
CA ILE A 59 6.81 9.78 -5.81
C ILE A 59 7.00 11.10 -6.56
N ALA A 60 6.12 11.43 -7.51
CA ALA A 60 6.18 12.71 -8.25
C ALA A 60 6.02 13.92 -7.32
N GLY A 61 5.34 13.74 -6.19
CA GLY A 61 5.15 14.75 -5.16
C GLY A 61 6.39 15.12 -4.37
N THR A 62 7.43 14.26 -4.39
CA THR A 62 8.67 14.50 -3.66
C THR A 62 9.55 15.59 -4.29
N GLU A 63 10.46 16.11 -3.47
CA GLU A 63 11.51 17.03 -3.90
C GLU A 63 12.38 16.43 -5.02
N LYS A 64 12.99 17.32 -5.79
CA LYS A 64 13.86 16.95 -6.91
C LYS A 64 15.12 17.77 -6.85
N VAL A 65 16.23 17.16 -7.27
CA VAL A 65 17.52 17.82 -7.37
C VAL A 65 17.96 17.81 -8.82
N TYR A 66 18.44 18.96 -9.29
CA TYR A 66 18.88 19.17 -10.65
C TYR A 66 20.25 19.84 -10.65
N VAL A 67 21.11 19.46 -11.60
CA VAL A 67 22.25 20.26 -12.02
C VAL A 67 21.87 20.93 -13.34
N ALA A 68 21.83 22.25 -13.34
CA ALA A 68 21.41 23.06 -14.48
C ALA A 68 22.57 23.92 -14.98
N GLY A 69 22.77 23.90 -16.29
CA GLY A 69 23.56 24.90 -17.00
C GLY A 69 22.67 26.04 -17.46
N MET A 70 23.13 27.27 -17.27
CA MET A 70 22.51 28.49 -17.74
C MET A 70 23.50 29.25 -18.61
N LYS A 71 23.05 29.76 -19.76
CA LYS A 71 23.81 30.69 -20.61
C LYS A 71 23.18 32.08 -20.50
N LEU A 72 23.93 33.02 -19.94
CA LEU A 72 23.57 34.43 -19.84
C LEU A 72 23.68 35.12 -21.20
N GLY A 73 22.95 36.23 -21.36
CA GLY A 73 23.02 37.09 -22.54
C GLY A 73 22.12 36.66 -23.69
N ILE A 74 21.47 35.49 -23.59
CA ILE A 74 20.55 35.01 -24.61
C ILE A 74 19.16 34.76 -24.02
N THR A 75 18.12 34.93 -24.84
CA THR A 75 16.76 34.47 -24.53
C THR A 75 16.22 33.69 -25.72
N THR A 76 15.45 32.63 -25.48
CA THR A 76 14.84 31.80 -26.52
C THR A 76 13.34 31.61 -26.30
N ASP A 77 12.61 31.20 -27.33
CA ASP A 77 11.17 30.91 -27.27
C ASP A 77 10.81 29.66 -26.43
N THR A 78 11.75 28.73 -26.29
CA THR A 78 11.61 27.53 -25.44
C THR A 78 12.17 27.72 -24.04
N GLU A 79 12.82 28.86 -23.74
CA GLU A 79 13.57 29.16 -22.50
C GLU A 79 14.82 28.29 -22.29
N ASP A 80 15.19 27.50 -23.30
CA ASP A 80 16.40 26.70 -23.36
C ASP A 80 17.13 26.87 -24.70
N THR A 81 18.38 26.43 -24.78
CA THR A 81 19.23 26.64 -25.96
C THR A 81 18.80 25.84 -27.20
N THR A 82 17.74 25.03 -27.13
CA THR A 82 17.22 24.29 -28.28
C THR A 82 16.20 25.08 -29.10
N GLY A 83 15.69 26.18 -28.53
CA GLY A 83 14.74 27.08 -29.20
C GLY A 83 15.37 28.09 -30.14
N THR A 84 14.52 28.91 -30.73
CA THR A 84 14.92 30.05 -31.56
C THR A 84 15.38 31.20 -30.66
N VAL A 85 16.54 31.78 -30.96
CA VAL A 85 17.06 32.95 -30.25
C VAL A 85 16.17 34.17 -30.51
N LEU A 86 15.68 34.77 -29.42
CA LEU A 86 14.86 35.99 -29.43
C LEU A 86 15.70 37.24 -29.13
N SER A 87 16.74 37.11 -28.33
CA SER A 87 17.71 38.18 -28.08
C SER A 87 19.08 37.59 -27.77
N ASP A 88 20.11 38.33 -28.16
CA ASP A 88 21.53 38.04 -27.90
C ASP A 88 22.21 39.37 -27.54
N LYS A 89 22.80 39.43 -26.35
CA LYS A 89 23.36 40.63 -25.73
C LYS A 89 24.69 40.30 -25.07
N GLU A 90 25.56 41.30 -25.03
CA GLU A 90 26.80 41.21 -24.26
C GLU A 90 26.50 41.10 -22.76
N VAL A 91 27.23 40.20 -22.09
CA VAL A 91 27.04 39.88 -20.67
C VAL A 91 28.00 40.72 -19.85
N ASN A 92 27.50 41.81 -19.26
CA ASN A 92 28.26 42.75 -18.44
C ASN A 92 27.81 42.68 -16.97
N VAL A 93 27.96 41.51 -16.34
CA VAL A 93 27.64 41.28 -14.92
C VAL A 93 28.83 40.67 -14.19
N SER A 94 29.02 41.01 -12.91
CA SER A 94 30.07 40.42 -12.09
C SER A 94 29.65 39.07 -11.52
N GLU A 95 30.62 38.28 -11.05
CA GLU A 95 30.30 37.04 -10.31
C GLU A 95 29.44 37.30 -9.06
N GLU A 96 29.65 38.43 -8.38
CA GLU A 96 28.90 38.75 -7.17
C GLU A 96 27.43 39.03 -7.50
N ASP A 97 27.16 39.77 -8.59
CA ASP A 97 25.80 40.02 -9.07
C ASP A 97 25.08 38.69 -9.38
N ILE A 98 25.78 37.75 -10.03
CA ILE A 98 25.24 36.42 -10.34
C ILE A 98 24.93 35.67 -9.03
N ARG A 99 25.84 35.67 -8.06
CA ARG A 99 25.65 34.99 -6.77
C ARG A 99 24.47 35.56 -6.00
N GLU A 100 24.33 36.89 -5.96
CA GLU A 100 23.21 37.55 -5.29
C GLU A 100 21.87 37.25 -5.99
N ALA A 101 21.84 37.38 -7.32
CA ALA A 101 20.63 37.10 -8.11
C ALA A 101 20.17 35.65 -7.92
N VAL A 102 21.07 34.67 -8.05
CA VAL A 102 20.74 33.24 -7.90
C VAL A 102 20.21 32.94 -6.49
N LYS A 103 20.91 33.39 -5.44
CA LYS A 103 20.50 33.14 -4.04
C LYS A 103 19.14 33.74 -3.71
N SER A 104 18.76 34.84 -4.35
CA SER A 104 17.48 35.50 -4.10
C SER A 104 16.24 34.68 -4.49
N PHE A 105 16.40 33.60 -5.27
CA PHE A 105 15.32 32.70 -5.64
C PHE A 105 15.06 31.57 -4.63
N ILE A 106 15.88 31.47 -3.57
CA ILE A 106 15.62 30.55 -2.46
C ILE A 106 14.32 30.99 -1.76
N GLY A 107 13.44 30.02 -1.51
CA GLY A 107 12.10 30.25 -0.95
C GLY A 107 11.00 30.01 -1.98
N SER A 108 9.79 30.49 -1.65
CA SER A 108 8.61 30.26 -2.48
C SER A 108 8.27 31.48 -3.34
N TYR A 109 8.06 31.26 -4.63
CA TYR A 109 7.59 32.28 -5.57
C TYR A 109 6.66 31.68 -6.63
N ASP A 110 6.00 32.56 -7.38
CA ASP A 110 5.04 32.18 -8.41
C ASP A 110 5.75 32.11 -9.76
N GLN A 111 5.79 30.90 -10.34
CA GLN A 111 6.43 30.67 -11.63
C GLN A 111 5.37 30.52 -12.72
N ILE A 112 5.51 31.25 -13.82
CA ILE A 112 4.64 31.07 -15.00
C ILE A 112 5.15 29.85 -15.78
N PRO A 113 4.34 28.79 -15.95
CA PRO A 113 4.77 27.63 -16.72
C PRO A 113 5.12 28.03 -18.17
N PRO A 114 6.16 27.46 -18.79
CA PRO A 114 6.53 27.71 -20.18
C PRO A 114 5.48 27.20 -21.18
N MET A 115 5.42 27.82 -22.37
CA MET A 115 4.50 27.42 -23.44
C MET A 115 4.80 26.01 -23.94
N TYR A 116 6.07 25.65 -24.07
CA TYR A 116 6.49 24.31 -24.51
C TYR A 116 6.48 23.29 -23.36
N SER A 117 5.33 23.09 -22.69
CA SER A 117 5.23 22.16 -21.55
C SER A 117 4.15 21.09 -21.73
N ALA A 118 4.29 19.99 -20.96
CA ALA A 118 3.30 18.91 -20.93
C ALA A 118 2.03 19.24 -20.11
N LYS A 119 1.97 20.42 -19.46
CA LYS A 119 0.80 20.87 -18.68
C LYS A 119 -0.41 21.00 -19.62
N LYS A 120 -1.59 20.58 -19.15
CA LYS A 120 -2.82 20.66 -19.93
C LYS A 120 -3.65 21.89 -19.56
N ILE A 121 -4.20 22.57 -20.56
CA ILE A 121 -5.24 23.60 -20.42
C ILE A 121 -6.43 23.17 -21.29
N ASN A 122 -7.63 23.11 -20.70
CA ASN A 122 -8.85 22.66 -21.38
C ASN A 122 -8.69 21.30 -22.11
N GLY A 123 -7.95 20.37 -21.49
CA GLY A 123 -7.72 19.02 -22.02
C GLY A 123 -6.58 18.88 -23.04
N GLN A 124 -6.06 19.97 -23.61
CA GLN A 124 -4.94 19.96 -24.57
C GLN A 124 -3.61 20.31 -23.89
N LYS A 125 -2.50 19.70 -24.31
CA LYS A 125 -1.16 20.00 -23.76
C LYS A 125 -0.65 21.33 -24.33
N LEU A 126 0.04 22.11 -23.52
CA LEU A 126 0.56 23.43 -23.92
C LEU A 126 1.56 23.35 -25.08
N TYR A 127 2.42 22.32 -25.13
CA TYR A 127 3.34 22.18 -26.27
C TYR A 127 2.62 21.93 -27.61
N ASP A 128 1.47 21.24 -27.61
CA ASP A 128 0.69 21.02 -28.84
C ASP A 128 0.13 22.35 -29.37
N LEU A 129 -0.27 23.25 -28.46
CA LEU A 129 -0.74 24.60 -28.77
C LEU A 129 0.39 25.52 -29.25
N ALA A 130 1.56 25.45 -28.59
CA ALA A 130 2.74 26.21 -28.98
C ALA A 130 3.20 25.88 -30.41
N ARG A 131 3.19 24.58 -30.77
CA ARG A 131 3.49 24.12 -32.15
C ARG A 131 2.47 24.59 -33.19
N GLN A 132 1.25 24.94 -32.77
CA GLN A 132 0.23 25.56 -33.65
C GLN A 132 0.36 27.09 -33.71
N GLY A 133 1.39 27.68 -33.10
CA GLY A 133 1.56 29.13 -33.00
C GLY A 133 0.56 29.82 -32.08
N LYS A 134 -0.19 29.06 -31.26
CA LYS A 134 -1.20 29.61 -30.35
C LYS A 134 -0.58 29.91 -29.00
N THR A 135 -0.66 31.17 -28.56
CA THR A 135 -0.29 31.58 -27.20
C THR A 135 -1.53 31.54 -26.31
N VAL A 136 -1.39 30.96 -25.12
CA VAL A 136 -2.45 30.90 -24.11
C VAL A 136 -1.94 31.53 -22.82
N GLU A 137 -2.80 32.29 -22.15
CA GLU A 137 -2.53 32.83 -20.82
C GLU A 137 -2.39 31.68 -19.81
N ARG A 138 -1.27 31.65 -19.09
CA ARG A 138 -0.90 30.56 -18.18
C ARG A 138 -0.90 31.09 -16.76
N LYS A 139 -1.78 30.53 -15.91
CA LYS A 139 -1.81 30.87 -14.49
C LYS A 139 -0.47 30.50 -13.82
N PRO A 140 0.13 31.40 -13.01
CA PRO A 140 1.31 31.08 -12.22
C PRO A 140 1.06 29.89 -11.29
N ASN A 141 2.09 29.08 -11.09
CA ASN A 141 2.10 27.99 -10.12
C ASN A 141 3.05 28.38 -8.99
N ARG A 142 2.59 28.27 -7.74
CA ARG A 142 3.47 28.40 -6.58
C ARG A 142 4.46 27.25 -6.56
N ILE A 143 5.75 27.56 -6.55
CA ILE A 143 6.84 26.60 -6.37
C ILE A 143 7.70 27.02 -5.19
N THR A 144 8.57 26.12 -4.73
CA THR A 144 9.58 26.42 -3.71
C THR A 144 10.92 25.91 -4.17
N ILE A 145 11.91 26.79 -4.12
CA ILE A 145 13.31 26.39 -4.21
C ILE A 145 13.84 26.24 -2.78
N HIS A 146 14.15 25.02 -2.40
CA HIS A 146 14.62 24.69 -1.06
C HIS A 146 16.09 25.08 -0.88
N ASP A 147 16.88 24.91 -1.93
CA ASP A 147 18.31 25.25 -1.94
C ASP A 147 18.81 25.49 -3.38
N ILE A 148 19.78 26.39 -3.54
CA ILE A 148 20.52 26.61 -4.80
C ILE A 148 21.99 26.81 -4.49
N LYS A 149 22.85 26.00 -5.10
CA LYS A 149 24.32 26.13 -5.01
C LYS A 149 24.90 26.39 -6.38
N ILE A 150 25.70 27.44 -6.51
CA ILE A 150 26.49 27.67 -7.72
C ILE A 150 27.70 26.72 -7.69
N LEU A 151 27.86 25.94 -8.76
CA LEU A 151 28.95 24.98 -8.93
C LEU A 151 30.13 25.61 -9.68
N SER A 152 29.87 26.36 -10.76
CA SER A 152 30.88 27.13 -11.48
C SER A 152 30.27 28.39 -12.11
N ILE A 153 31.11 29.40 -12.33
CA ILE A 153 30.80 30.60 -13.10
C ILE A 153 31.91 30.78 -14.13
N ASP A 154 31.56 30.58 -15.39
CA ASP A 154 32.45 30.66 -16.55
C ASP A 154 31.74 31.51 -17.61
N ILE A 155 31.61 32.82 -17.36
CA ILE A 155 30.76 33.75 -18.13
C ILE A 155 30.99 33.55 -19.65
N PRO A 156 29.92 33.32 -20.44
CA PRO A 156 28.50 33.51 -20.10
C PRO A 156 27.80 32.31 -19.46
N TYR A 157 28.51 31.24 -19.09
CA TYR A 157 27.93 30.02 -18.53
C TYR A 157 27.96 30.01 -17.00
N VAL A 158 26.87 29.55 -16.40
CA VAL A 158 26.75 29.33 -14.95
C VAL A 158 26.19 27.93 -14.72
N GLN A 159 26.82 27.17 -13.84
CA GLN A 159 26.29 25.89 -13.39
C GLN A 159 25.77 25.99 -11.96
N MET A 160 24.59 25.42 -11.72
CA MET A 160 23.97 25.42 -10.39
C MET A 160 23.28 24.09 -10.08
N GLU A 161 23.39 23.66 -8.83
CA GLU A 161 22.58 22.61 -8.23
C GLU A 161 21.33 23.23 -7.59
N VAL A 162 20.15 22.73 -7.94
CA VAL A 162 18.86 23.26 -7.50
C VAL A 162 18.05 22.14 -6.85
N THR A 163 17.69 22.33 -5.58
CA THR A 163 16.73 21.46 -4.87
C THR A 163 15.37 22.16 -4.83
N CYS A 164 14.34 21.55 -5.42
CA CYS A 164 13.06 22.22 -5.60
C CYS A 164 11.84 21.32 -5.43
N SER A 165 10.69 21.95 -5.21
CA SER A 165 9.39 21.30 -5.11
C SER A 165 8.92 20.78 -6.48
N LYS A 166 7.88 19.94 -6.46
CA LYS A 166 7.16 19.52 -7.68
C LYS A 166 6.64 20.73 -8.47
N GLY A 167 6.61 20.60 -9.80
CA GLY A 167 6.06 21.62 -10.69
C GLY A 167 7.03 22.74 -11.08
N THR A 168 8.24 22.74 -10.54
CA THR A 168 9.30 23.70 -10.89
C THR A 168 9.83 23.43 -12.30
N TYR A 169 9.82 24.45 -13.15
CA TYR A 169 10.46 24.47 -14.45
C TYR A 169 11.84 25.12 -14.32
N ILE A 170 12.90 24.30 -14.42
CA ILE A 170 14.28 24.78 -14.24
C ILE A 170 14.68 25.77 -15.32
N ARG A 171 14.21 25.59 -16.56
CA ARG A 171 14.45 26.56 -17.63
C ARG A 171 13.83 27.94 -17.37
N THR A 172 12.65 27.96 -16.75
CA THR A 172 12.00 29.21 -16.35
C THR A 172 12.76 29.84 -15.19
N LEU A 173 13.29 29.05 -14.25
CA LEU A 173 14.20 29.57 -13.21
C LEU A 173 15.44 30.24 -13.84
N CYS A 174 16.07 29.61 -14.85
CA CYS A 174 17.19 30.23 -15.58
C CYS A 174 16.76 31.56 -16.23
N LYS A 175 15.63 31.57 -16.94
CA LYS A 175 15.06 32.79 -17.53
C LYS A 175 14.86 33.89 -16.48
N ASP A 176 14.21 33.57 -15.37
CA ASP A 176 13.87 34.53 -14.31
C ASP A 176 15.13 35.11 -13.64
N ILE A 177 16.18 34.30 -13.46
CA ILE A 177 17.51 34.77 -13.01
C ILE A 177 18.11 35.74 -14.04
N GLY A 178 18.07 35.38 -15.33
CA GLY A 178 18.56 36.23 -16.40
C GLY A 178 17.81 37.57 -16.53
N GLU A 179 16.49 37.56 -16.32
CA GLU A 179 15.67 38.77 -16.27
C GLU A 179 16.05 39.66 -15.09
N LYS A 180 16.29 39.07 -13.91
CA LYS A 180 16.74 39.79 -12.71
C LYS A 180 18.12 40.44 -12.91
N LEU A 181 19.02 39.78 -13.62
CA LEU A 181 20.35 40.30 -13.98
C LEU A 181 20.29 41.34 -15.11
N GLY A 182 19.16 41.50 -15.80
CA GLY A 182 19.01 42.40 -16.95
C GLY A 182 19.69 41.92 -18.24
N THR A 183 20.36 40.76 -18.22
CA THR A 183 21.06 40.19 -19.38
C THR A 183 20.17 39.27 -20.22
N GLY A 184 19.12 38.71 -19.62
CA GLY A 184 18.44 37.52 -20.14
C GLY A 184 19.29 36.26 -19.92
N ALA A 185 18.63 35.10 -19.98
CA ALA A 185 19.30 33.81 -19.94
C ALA A 185 18.43 32.69 -20.53
N ALA A 186 19.08 31.62 -20.98
CA ALA A 186 18.43 30.37 -21.36
C ALA A 186 19.14 29.18 -20.71
N MET A 187 18.39 28.12 -20.42
CA MET A 187 18.98 26.88 -19.91
C MET A 187 19.79 26.18 -21.01
N SER A 188 21.06 25.89 -20.74
CA SER A 188 21.99 25.26 -21.69
C SER A 188 22.13 23.74 -21.48
N SER A 189 21.92 23.27 -20.25
CA SER A 189 21.94 21.84 -19.94
C SER A 189 21.09 21.55 -18.69
N LEU A 190 20.63 20.31 -18.56
CA LEU A 190 19.87 19.88 -17.39
C LEU A 190 20.10 18.40 -17.10
N ILE A 191 20.52 18.09 -15.88
CA ILE A 191 20.62 16.72 -15.36
C ILE A 191 19.79 16.65 -14.08
N ARG A 192 18.73 15.83 -14.05
CA ARG A 192 18.03 15.53 -12.80
C ARG A 192 18.82 14.46 -12.04
N THR A 193 19.44 14.85 -10.93
CA THR A 193 20.29 13.95 -10.14
C THR A 193 19.51 13.17 -9.08
N ARG A 194 18.32 13.64 -8.67
CA ARG A 194 17.49 12.97 -7.66
C ARG A 194 15.99 13.23 -7.79
N VAL A 195 15.17 12.24 -7.42
CA VAL A 195 13.72 12.35 -7.18
C VAL A 195 13.40 11.65 -5.86
N GLY A 196 13.08 12.42 -4.81
CA GLY A 196 12.86 11.86 -3.47
C GLY A 196 14.08 11.07 -3.00
N GLN A 197 13.87 9.79 -2.64
CA GLN A 197 14.94 8.88 -2.24
C GLN A 197 15.74 8.28 -3.41
N TYR A 198 15.35 8.54 -4.66
CA TYR A 198 15.95 7.91 -5.82
C TYR A 198 16.99 8.81 -6.48
N ASP A 199 18.25 8.40 -6.48
CA ASP A 199 19.37 9.18 -7.01
C ASP A 199 19.97 8.59 -8.29
N ILE A 200 20.85 9.37 -8.93
CA ILE A 200 21.43 9.03 -10.24
C ILE A 200 22.44 7.88 -10.19
N GLY A 201 22.99 7.57 -9.02
CA GLY A 201 23.95 6.48 -8.81
C GLY A 201 23.32 5.09 -8.91
N GLU A 202 22.03 4.96 -8.60
CA GLU A 202 21.26 3.72 -8.77
C GLU A 202 20.46 3.68 -10.08
N SER A 203 20.63 4.68 -10.94
CA SER A 203 19.88 4.78 -12.19
C SER A 203 20.57 4.01 -13.33
N HIS A 204 19.79 3.32 -14.15
CA HIS A 204 20.28 2.54 -15.28
C HIS A 204 19.74 3.06 -16.62
N THR A 205 20.57 3.08 -17.65
CA THR A 205 20.17 3.41 -19.02
C THR A 205 19.24 2.33 -19.59
N ILE A 206 18.50 2.65 -20.64
CA ILE A 206 17.62 1.69 -21.31
C ILE A 206 18.40 0.47 -21.82
N SER A 207 19.61 0.68 -22.35
CA SER A 207 20.47 -0.38 -22.87
C SER A 207 20.95 -1.32 -21.77
N GLU A 208 21.33 -0.79 -20.60
CA GLU A 208 21.70 -1.59 -19.43
C GLU A 208 20.52 -2.41 -18.91
N ILE A 209 19.34 -1.79 -18.80
CA ILE A 209 18.10 -2.48 -18.36
C ILE A 209 17.76 -3.62 -19.33
N ALA A 210 17.86 -3.39 -20.64
CA ALA A 210 17.62 -4.43 -21.64
C ALA A 210 18.61 -5.60 -21.49
N SER A 211 19.90 -5.30 -21.30
CA SER A 211 20.93 -6.33 -21.10
C SER A 211 20.71 -7.14 -19.81
N MET A 212 20.26 -6.50 -18.73
CA MET A 212 19.94 -7.19 -17.47
C MET A 212 18.72 -8.10 -17.61
N GLU A 213 17.70 -7.70 -18.37
CA GLU A 213 16.56 -8.57 -18.65
C GLU A 213 16.96 -9.80 -19.49
N GLU A 214 17.81 -9.61 -20.52
CA GLU A 214 18.34 -10.72 -21.32
C GLU A 214 19.12 -11.74 -20.47
N LYS A 215 19.77 -11.27 -19.39
CA LYS A 215 20.50 -12.10 -18.43
C LYS A 215 19.62 -12.66 -17.31
N GLY A 216 18.36 -12.23 -17.19
CA GLY A 216 17.46 -12.61 -16.09
C GLY A 216 17.82 -11.93 -14.74
N GLU A 217 18.54 -10.82 -14.77
CA GLU A 217 19.07 -10.10 -13.62
C GLU A 217 18.23 -8.88 -13.23
N LEU A 218 17.12 -8.61 -13.95
CA LEU A 218 16.30 -7.41 -13.76
C LEU A 218 15.78 -7.23 -12.33
N ILE A 219 15.56 -8.33 -11.59
CA ILE A 219 15.15 -8.31 -10.18
C ILE A 219 16.12 -7.54 -9.28
N SER A 220 17.40 -7.45 -9.66
CA SER A 220 18.44 -6.75 -8.88
C SER A 220 18.29 -5.22 -8.91
N ILE A 221 17.65 -4.68 -9.94
CA ILE A 221 17.44 -3.23 -10.13
C ILE A 221 15.97 -2.83 -9.99
N MET A 222 15.06 -3.81 -9.88
CA MET A 222 13.65 -3.56 -9.67
C MET A 222 13.35 -3.44 -8.18
N LYS A 223 12.99 -2.24 -7.76
CA LYS A 223 12.54 -1.97 -6.40
C LYS A 223 11.09 -2.44 -6.19
N PRO A 224 10.72 -2.86 -4.98
CA PRO A 224 9.38 -3.33 -4.67
C PRO A 224 8.32 -2.22 -4.90
N PRO A 225 7.04 -2.57 -5.16
CA PRO A 225 5.95 -1.62 -5.33
C PRO A 225 5.48 -1.04 -3.99
N ILE A 226 6.41 -0.54 -3.17
CA ILE A 226 6.20 0.02 -1.84
C ILE A 226 6.97 1.32 -1.75
N PHE A 227 6.27 2.39 -1.37
CA PHE A 227 6.86 3.70 -1.21
C PHE A 227 6.11 4.48 -0.13
N VAL A 228 6.84 4.88 0.91
CA VAL A 228 6.37 5.79 1.96
C VAL A 228 7.27 7.03 1.91
N PRO A 229 6.73 8.21 1.58
CA PRO A 229 7.56 9.42 1.39
C PRO A 229 8.14 9.95 2.70
N GLU A 230 7.54 9.62 3.83
CA GLU A 230 7.85 10.18 5.15
C GLU A 230 8.41 9.11 6.10
N PRO A 231 9.32 9.46 7.01
CA PRO A 231 9.79 8.55 8.04
C PRO A 231 8.65 7.93 8.85
N ALA A 232 8.69 6.60 9.04
CA ALA A 232 7.58 5.86 9.64
C ALA A 232 8.01 4.85 10.72
N VAL A 233 7.07 4.59 11.63
CA VAL A 233 7.05 3.40 12.47
C VAL A 233 6.41 2.28 11.69
N VAL A 234 7.16 1.20 11.51
CA VAL A 234 6.81 0.08 10.63
C VAL A 234 6.55 -1.18 11.43
N SER A 235 5.55 -1.96 11.03
CA SER A 235 5.41 -3.35 11.45
C SER A 235 5.04 -4.21 10.26
N PHE A 236 5.41 -5.49 10.31
CA PHE A 236 5.10 -6.46 9.28
C PHE A 236 4.66 -7.78 9.89
N GLY A 237 3.80 -8.50 9.17
CA GLY A 237 3.26 -9.77 9.65
C GLY A 237 2.02 -10.19 8.90
N LYS A 238 1.56 -11.43 9.11
CA LYS A 238 0.29 -11.88 8.54
C LYS A 238 -0.90 -11.11 9.15
N PHE A 239 -0.79 -10.78 10.44
CA PHE A 239 -1.81 -10.09 11.23
C PHE A 239 -3.21 -10.74 11.20
N ASP A 240 -3.30 -12.02 10.83
CA ASP A 240 -4.59 -12.71 10.66
C ASP A 240 -5.39 -12.68 11.96
N GLY A 241 -6.67 -12.37 11.84
CA GLY A 241 -7.57 -12.22 12.97
C GLY A 241 -7.30 -11.02 13.89
N SER A 242 -6.26 -10.19 13.70
CA SER A 242 -5.98 -8.98 14.50
C SER A 242 -6.31 -9.13 15.99
N HIS A 243 -5.85 -10.24 16.58
CA HIS A 243 -6.16 -10.61 17.97
C HIS A 243 -5.47 -9.70 18.98
N LEU A 244 -5.73 -9.86 20.28
CA LEU A 244 -5.16 -9.03 21.35
C LEU A 244 -3.62 -8.94 21.29
N GLY A 245 -2.94 -10.02 20.86
CA GLY A 245 -1.50 -9.99 20.61
C GLY A 245 -1.05 -8.97 19.53
N HIS A 246 -1.81 -8.83 18.44
CA HIS A 246 -1.52 -7.82 17.40
C HIS A 246 -1.86 -6.41 17.89
N GLN A 247 -2.90 -6.25 18.71
CA GLN A 247 -3.25 -4.95 19.30
C GLN A 247 -2.09 -4.37 20.10
N LEU A 248 -1.36 -5.17 20.87
CA LEU A 248 -0.19 -4.71 21.60
C LEU A 248 0.92 -4.17 20.69
N ILE A 249 1.14 -4.81 19.53
CA ILE A 249 2.08 -4.31 18.52
C ILE A 249 1.59 -2.95 17.98
N PHE A 250 0.31 -2.86 17.62
CA PHE A 250 -0.29 -1.66 17.04
C PHE A 250 -0.29 -0.49 18.03
N ASP A 251 -0.63 -0.73 19.30
CA ASP A 251 -0.62 0.27 20.36
C ASP A 251 0.79 0.84 20.57
N ASN A 252 1.82 -0.01 20.52
CA ASN A 252 3.20 0.44 20.57
C ASN A 252 3.59 1.26 19.33
N MET A 253 3.17 0.84 18.13
CA MET A 253 3.39 1.62 16.92
C MET A 253 2.79 3.03 17.05
N PHE A 254 1.51 3.14 17.43
CA PHE A 254 0.83 4.42 17.56
C PHE A 254 1.46 5.29 18.65
N ARG A 255 1.88 4.70 19.78
CA ARG A 255 2.58 5.40 20.85
C ARG A 255 3.92 5.97 20.39
N ILE A 256 4.75 5.17 19.71
CA ILE A 256 6.06 5.60 19.20
C ILE A 256 5.87 6.67 18.14
N ALA A 257 4.95 6.46 17.19
CA ALA A 257 4.66 7.40 16.11
C ALA A 257 4.25 8.77 16.66
N LYS A 258 3.36 8.79 17.65
CA LYS A 258 2.96 10.02 18.34
C LYS A 258 4.12 10.70 19.07
N THR A 259 4.97 9.93 19.74
CA THR A 259 6.10 10.46 20.53
C THR A 259 7.22 11.02 19.65
N LYS A 260 7.52 10.36 18.53
CA LYS A 260 8.60 10.74 17.61
C LYS A 260 8.12 11.57 16.41
N HIS A 261 6.84 11.92 16.35
CA HIS A 261 6.21 12.62 15.23
C HIS A 261 6.41 11.92 13.88
N LEU A 262 6.31 10.59 13.88
CA LEU A 262 6.46 9.74 12.70
C LEU A 262 5.09 9.29 12.16
N LYS A 263 5.07 8.88 10.89
CA LYS A 263 3.92 8.18 10.29
C LYS A 263 3.87 6.73 10.73
N THR A 264 2.74 6.07 10.48
CA THR A 264 2.58 4.64 10.73
C THR A 264 2.37 3.87 9.43
N ALA A 265 3.13 2.80 9.24
CA ALA A 265 3.02 1.97 8.05
C ALA A 265 3.01 0.48 8.41
N ILE A 266 2.03 -0.26 7.91
CA ILE A 266 1.90 -1.70 8.17
C ILE A 266 2.00 -2.50 6.88
N LEU A 267 2.76 -3.59 6.93
CA LEU A 267 2.95 -4.53 5.83
C LEU A 267 2.31 -5.88 6.15
N THR A 268 1.26 -6.23 5.39
CA THR A 268 0.66 -7.57 5.42
C THR A 268 0.99 -8.34 4.14
N PHE A 269 0.63 -9.62 4.09
CA PHE A 269 0.92 -10.52 2.96
C PHE A 269 -0.37 -10.99 2.27
N SER A 270 -0.37 -11.09 0.93
CA SER A 270 -1.59 -11.36 0.14
C SER A 270 -2.10 -12.81 0.24
N GLN A 271 -1.24 -13.77 0.57
CA GLN A 271 -1.55 -15.19 0.76
C GLN A 271 -0.75 -15.77 1.92
N ASN A 272 -1.21 -16.88 2.50
CA ASN A 272 -0.41 -17.62 3.46
C ASN A 272 0.76 -18.30 2.72
N PRO A 273 2.03 -18.02 3.03
CA PRO A 273 3.17 -18.65 2.34
C PRO A 273 3.07 -20.18 2.31
N GLU A 274 2.51 -20.79 3.36
CA GLU A 274 2.30 -22.24 3.45
C GLU A 274 1.38 -22.81 2.37
N SER A 275 0.38 -22.05 1.90
CA SER A 275 -0.56 -22.54 0.87
C SER A 275 0.11 -22.64 -0.51
N LEU A 276 1.18 -21.89 -0.75
CA LEU A 276 1.98 -21.99 -1.98
C LEU A 276 2.88 -23.23 -2.01
N PHE A 277 3.36 -23.68 -0.84
CA PHE A 277 4.21 -24.87 -0.74
C PHE A 277 3.41 -26.18 -0.71
N THR A 278 2.26 -26.17 -0.03
CA THR A 278 1.47 -27.39 0.19
C THR A 278 0.38 -27.60 -0.87
N GLY A 279 0.00 -26.55 -1.60
CA GLY A 279 -1.19 -26.57 -2.47
C GLY A 279 -2.51 -26.63 -1.70
N ILE A 280 -2.47 -26.78 -0.38
CA ILE A 280 -3.64 -26.88 0.50
C ILE A 280 -3.95 -25.47 1.02
N LYS A 281 -5.14 -24.95 0.68
CA LYS A 281 -5.67 -23.73 1.30
C LYS A 281 -6.01 -24.04 2.77
N LYS A 282 -5.25 -23.47 3.70
CA LYS A 282 -5.64 -23.45 5.12
C LYS A 282 -6.77 -22.44 5.33
N ASN A 283 -7.78 -22.84 6.10
CA ASN A 283 -8.85 -21.94 6.52
C ASN A 283 -8.29 -20.81 7.41
N SER A 284 -8.58 -19.56 7.05
CA SER A 284 -8.09 -18.34 7.72
C SER A 284 -9.15 -17.73 8.63
N ILE A 285 -8.74 -17.01 9.69
CA ILE A 285 -9.67 -16.40 10.65
C ILE A 285 -10.45 -15.27 9.96
N SER A 286 -9.80 -14.49 9.11
CA SER A 286 -10.41 -13.45 8.27
C SER A 286 -10.15 -13.73 6.78
N SER A 287 -11.10 -13.41 5.91
CA SER A 287 -10.82 -13.39 4.47
C SER A 287 -9.86 -12.23 4.14
N SER A 288 -9.12 -12.31 3.02
CA SER A 288 -8.15 -11.26 2.63
C SER A 288 -8.78 -9.87 2.54
N ASP A 289 -10.02 -9.77 2.04
CA ASP A 289 -10.76 -8.50 1.97
C ASP A 289 -11.10 -7.95 3.36
N GLU A 290 -11.59 -8.82 4.26
CA GLU A 290 -11.92 -8.44 5.64
C GLU A 290 -10.69 -7.99 6.40
N HIS A 291 -9.57 -8.68 6.17
CA HIS A 291 -8.28 -8.38 6.79
C HIS A 291 -7.75 -7.00 6.39
N LEU A 292 -7.64 -6.73 5.09
CA LEU A 292 -7.18 -5.44 4.59
C LEU A 292 -8.10 -4.29 4.98
N THR A 293 -9.42 -4.51 4.93
CA THR A 293 -10.39 -3.50 5.36
C THR A 293 -10.23 -3.20 6.85
N ARG A 294 -10.02 -4.23 7.68
CA ARG A 294 -9.79 -4.02 9.11
C ARG A 294 -8.52 -3.22 9.36
N LEU A 295 -7.39 -3.60 8.75
CA LEU A 295 -6.13 -2.86 8.91
C LEU A 295 -6.30 -1.38 8.52
N ARG A 296 -6.95 -1.10 7.39
CA ARG A 296 -7.23 0.29 6.96
C ARG A 296 -8.08 1.08 7.95
N ASN A 297 -9.01 0.41 8.64
CA ASN A 297 -9.89 1.05 9.61
C ASN A 297 -9.25 1.22 11.00
N LEU A 298 -8.06 0.67 11.26
CA LEU A 298 -7.35 0.82 12.53
C LEU A 298 -6.62 2.17 12.66
N GLY A 299 -6.59 2.98 11.60
CA GLY A 299 -5.99 4.33 11.64
C GLY A 299 -4.51 4.40 11.26
N PHE A 300 -3.97 3.38 10.58
CA PHE A 300 -2.63 3.48 9.99
C PHE A 300 -2.60 4.48 8.83
N ASP A 301 -1.53 5.27 8.72
CA ASP A 301 -1.34 6.19 7.58
C ASP A 301 -1.14 5.40 6.27
N TYR A 302 -0.40 4.28 6.35
CA TYR A 302 -0.10 3.43 5.20
C TYR A 302 -0.36 1.95 5.48
N VAL A 303 -1.05 1.26 4.56
CA VAL A 303 -1.31 -0.19 4.62
C VAL A 303 -0.91 -0.82 3.29
N PHE A 304 0.11 -1.67 3.33
CA PHE A 304 0.61 -2.39 2.15
C PHE A 304 0.31 -3.89 2.24
N SER A 305 0.04 -4.49 1.08
CA SER A 305 -0.09 -5.93 0.92
C SER A 305 1.03 -6.43 0.01
N TYR A 306 2.04 -7.05 0.60
CA TYR A 306 3.15 -7.64 -0.13
C TYR A 306 2.73 -8.95 -0.80
N PRO A 307 2.98 -9.13 -2.12
CA PRO A 307 2.63 -10.36 -2.80
C PRO A 307 3.54 -11.51 -2.35
N VAL A 308 2.95 -12.65 -2.02
CA VAL A 308 3.70 -13.89 -1.79
C VAL A 308 3.64 -14.72 -3.07
N ASN A 309 4.77 -14.88 -3.74
CA ASN A 309 4.92 -15.67 -4.97
C ASN A 309 6.33 -16.29 -5.05
N LYS A 310 6.62 -17.04 -6.13
CA LYS A 310 7.90 -17.74 -6.30
C LYS A 310 9.12 -16.83 -6.27
N ASP A 311 8.98 -15.56 -6.67
CA ASP A 311 10.08 -14.61 -6.75
C ASP A 311 10.26 -13.88 -5.42
N THR A 312 9.17 -13.40 -4.82
CA THR A 312 9.24 -12.70 -3.52
C THR A 312 9.63 -13.62 -2.36
N MET A 313 9.36 -14.93 -2.46
CA MET A 313 9.82 -15.90 -1.46
C MET A 313 11.32 -16.21 -1.53
N LYS A 314 12.02 -15.80 -2.60
CA LYS A 314 13.47 -15.97 -2.75
C LYS A 314 14.27 -14.76 -2.25
N VAL A 315 13.59 -13.67 -1.89
CA VAL A 315 14.22 -12.45 -1.37
C VAL A 315 14.94 -12.76 -0.06
N PRO A 316 16.29 -12.58 0.03
CA PRO A 316 17.01 -12.79 1.29
C PRO A 316 16.52 -11.87 2.40
N ALA A 317 16.71 -12.28 3.66
CA ALA A 317 16.24 -11.51 4.82
C ALA A 317 16.77 -10.07 4.86
N GLU A 318 18.06 -9.88 4.59
CA GLU A 318 18.70 -8.56 4.58
C GLU A 318 18.15 -7.66 3.47
N HIS A 319 17.88 -8.22 2.28
CA HIS A 319 17.21 -7.50 1.20
C HIS A 319 15.77 -7.12 1.55
N PHE A 320 15.02 -8.03 2.19
CA PHE A 320 13.68 -7.70 2.67
C PHE A 320 13.72 -6.55 3.68
N LEU A 321 14.66 -6.56 4.61
CA LEU A 321 14.84 -5.48 5.57
C LEU A 321 15.22 -4.16 4.87
N ARG A 322 16.28 -4.16 4.05
CA ARG A 322 16.80 -2.97 3.40
C ARG A 322 15.82 -2.41 2.37
N ASP A 323 15.43 -3.21 1.38
CA ASP A 323 14.70 -2.72 0.20
C ASP A 323 13.23 -2.45 0.50
N ILE A 324 12.60 -3.25 1.38
CA ILE A 324 11.17 -3.13 1.67
C ILE A 324 10.92 -2.30 2.92
N LEU A 325 11.51 -2.65 4.07
CA LEU A 325 11.18 -1.97 5.33
C LEU A 325 11.89 -0.61 5.43
N VAL A 326 13.19 -0.57 5.18
CA VAL A 326 14.00 0.65 5.37
C VAL A 326 13.84 1.61 4.19
N GLU A 327 14.12 1.19 2.97
CA GLU A 327 14.02 2.06 1.79
C GLU A 327 12.56 2.24 1.33
N GLY A 328 11.80 1.15 1.19
CA GLY A 328 10.42 1.22 0.67
C GLY A 328 9.43 1.84 1.65
N MET A 329 9.49 1.48 2.93
CA MET A 329 8.56 1.96 3.97
C MET A 329 9.15 3.07 4.85
N HIS A 330 10.39 3.48 4.59
CA HIS A 330 11.06 4.57 5.30
C HIS A 330 11.12 4.34 6.82
N ALA A 331 11.38 3.10 7.24
CA ALA A 331 11.38 2.71 8.65
C ALA A 331 12.43 3.47 9.47
N LYS A 332 12.00 4.13 10.54
CA LYS A 332 12.86 4.61 11.65
C LYS A 332 12.71 3.80 12.91
N ASP A 333 11.54 3.21 13.10
CA ASP A 333 11.25 2.27 14.17
C ASP A 333 10.56 1.06 13.58
N ILE A 334 10.98 -0.14 13.96
CA ILE A 334 10.37 -1.40 13.52
C ILE A 334 9.82 -2.14 14.74
N VAL A 335 8.51 -2.32 14.81
CA VAL A 335 7.83 -2.99 15.92
C VAL A 335 7.38 -4.38 15.49
N VAL A 336 7.86 -5.42 16.17
CA VAL A 336 7.57 -6.82 15.82
C VAL A 336 7.30 -7.67 17.06
N GLY A 337 6.63 -8.81 16.89
CA GLY A 337 6.54 -9.84 17.92
C GLY A 337 7.82 -10.67 18.02
N THR A 338 8.04 -11.35 19.14
CA THR A 338 9.17 -12.27 19.35
C THR A 338 9.22 -13.42 18.34
N ASP A 339 8.11 -13.79 17.72
CA ASP A 339 7.98 -14.86 16.74
C ASP A 339 8.07 -14.37 15.28
N CYS A 340 8.53 -13.14 15.04
CA CYS A 340 8.63 -12.63 13.69
C CYS A 340 9.66 -13.43 12.88
N SER A 341 9.32 -13.70 11.62
CA SER A 341 10.18 -14.38 10.66
C SER A 341 10.03 -13.75 9.28
N PHE A 342 11.13 -13.54 8.55
CA PHE A 342 11.12 -12.93 7.21
C PHE A 342 12.29 -13.39 6.33
N GLY A 343 12.20 -13.05 5.05
CA GLY A 343 13.19 -13.45 4.05
C GLY A 343 13.10 -14.91 3.62
N HIS A 344 13.93 -15.27 2.64
CA HIS A 344 14.02 -16.60 2.08
C HIS A 344 14.25 -17.64 3.17
N LYS A 345 13.42 -18.68 3.20
CA LYS A 345 13.49 -19.76 4.21
C LYS A 345 13.51 -19.27 5.67
N ALA A 346 12.86 -18.13 5.95
CA ALA A 346 12.81 -17.56 7.30
C ALA A 346 14.19 -17.30 7.92
N GLN A 347 15.17 -16.93 7.09
CA GLN A 347 16.53 -16.56 7.52
C GLN A 347 16.55 -15.38 8.50
N GLY A 348 15.56 -14.49 8.42
CA GLY A 348 15.43 -13.32 9.28
C GLY A 348 14.48 -13.56 10.45
N ASN A 349 14.85 -13.04 11.61
CA ASN A 349 14.06 -13.10 12.85
C ASN A 349 14.28 -11.83 13.70
N ALA A 350 13.68 -11.78 14.89
CA ALA A 350 13.77 -10.62 15.80
C ALA A 350 15.21 -10.30 16.24
N ALA A 351 16.07 -11.33 16.38
CA ALA A 351 17.47 -11.15 16.73
C ALA A 351 18.24 -10.48 15.58
N LEU A 352 18.06 -10.96 14.34
CA LEU A 352 18.68 -10.36 13.16
C LEU A 352 18.23 -8.90 12.95
N LEU A 353 16.95 -8.58 13.21
CA LEU A 353 16.48 -7.18 13.19
C LEU A 353 17.23 -6.34 14.21
N THR A 354 17.37 -6.83 15.44
CA THR A 354 18.07 -6.09 16.50
C THR A 354 19.56 -5.90 16.16
N GLU A 355 20.20 -6.92 15.58
CA GLU A 355 21.59 -6.88 15.13
C GLU A 355 21.83 -5.82 14.03
N LEU A 356 20.95 -5.78 13.03
CA LEU A 356 21.12 -4.93 11.84
C LEU A 356 20.60 -3.49 12.02
N GLN A 357 20.03 -3.15 13.19
CA GLN A 357 19.38 -1.86 13.43
C GLN A 357 20.33 -0.66 13.23
N ASN A 358 21.57 -0.78 13.72
CA ASN A 358 22.58 0.28 13.58
C ASN A 358 23.10 0.38 12.14
N LYS A 359 23.22 -0.76 11.45
CA LYS A 359 23.69 -0.81 10.06
C LYS A 359 22.76 -0.06 9.11
N TYR A 360 21.44 -0.16 9.33
CA TYR A 360 20.42 0.43 8.47
C TYR A 360 19.70 1.65 9.07
N GLY A 361 20.09 2.10 10.27
CA GLY A 361 19.61 3.34 10.86
C GLY A 361 18.14 3.33 11.28
N TYR A 362 17.70 2.25 11.95
CA TYR A 362 16.39 2.13 12.59
C TYR A 362 16.51 1.64 14.04
N GLU A 363 15.41 1.69 14.79
CA GLU A 363 15.31 1.14 16.15
C GLU A 363 14.35 -0.07 16.16
N ALA A 364 14.81 -1.21 16.68
CA ALA A 364 14.01 -2.44 16.75
C ALA A 364 13.27 -2.56 18.10
N HIS A 365 11.95 -2.73 18.04
CA HIS A 365 11.08 -2.91 19.21
C HIS A 365 10.45 -4.31 19.20
N VAL A 366 11.00 -5.22 20.00
CA VAL A 366 10.52 -6.61 20.08
C VAL A 366 9.53 -6.77 21.23
N ILE A 367 8.26 -6.99 20.88
CA ILE A 367 7.14 -7.10 21.80
C ILE A 367 6.92 -8.57 22.18
N LYS A 368 6.94 -8.86 23.48
CA LYS A 368 6.58 -10.18 24.01
C LYS A 368 5.08 -10.41 23.85
N LYS A 369 4.69 -11.63 23.46
CA LYS A 369 3.28 -11.99 23.32
C LYS A 369 2.56 -11.93 24.66
N ARG A 370 1.29 -11.53 24.60
CA ARG A 370 0.38 -11.62 25.75
C ARG A 370 0.07 -13.10 26.04
N GLN A 371 0.11 -13.45 27.31
CA GLN A 371 -0.26 -14.78 27.81
C GLN A 371 -1.61 -14.70 28.53
N ILE A 372 -2.37 -15.78 28.47
CA ILE A 372 -3.54 -16.02 29.32
C ILE A 372 -3.36 -17.33 30.07
N LEU A 373 -4.14 -17.55 31.11
CA LEU A 373 -4.25 -18.87 31.74
C LEU A 373 -5.25 -19.70 30.93
N ASP A 374 -4.88 -20.92 30.56
CA ASP A 374 -5.81 -21.88 29.97
C ASP A 374 -6.73 -22.51 31.04
N GLU A 375 -7.60 -23.42 30.63
CA GLU A 375 -8.57 -24.09 31.50
C GLU A 375 -7.91 -24.88 32.65
N ASP A 376 -6.66 -25.32 32.44
CA ASP A 376 -5.85 -26.04 33.42
C ASP A 376 -4.99 -25.09 34.29
N GLY A 377 -5.11 -23.77 34.10
CA GLY A 377 -4.36 -22.75 34.82
C GLY A 377 -2.92 -22.55 34.33
N ASN A 378 -2.55 -23.10 33.17
CA ASN A 378 -1.22 -22.94 32.59
C ASN A 378 -1.15 -21.70 31.71
N ALA A 379 0.02 -21.03 31.71
CA ALA A 379 0.24 -19.88 30.85
C ALA A 379 0.33 -20.30 29.39
N ARG A 380 -0.60 -19.82 28.56
CA ARG A 380 -0.66 -20.06 27.12
C ARG A 380 -0.61 -18.75 26.34
N GLU A 381 0.23 -18.70 25.31
CA GLU A 381 0.35 -17.52 24.45
C GLU A 381 -0.87 -17.32 23.55
N ILE A 382 -1.37 -16.08 23.46
CA ILE A 382 -2.40 -15.72 22.50
C ILE A 382 -1.79 -15.75 21.09
N SER A 383 -2.22 -16.71 20.26
CA SER A 383 -1.75 -16.87 18.90
C SER A 383 -2.89 -17.19 17.93
N SER A 384 -2.67 -16.90 16.65
CA SER A 384 -3.61 -17.29 15.59
C SER A 384 -3.83 -18.81 15.56
N THR A 385 -2.84 -19.63 15.91
CA THR A 385 -2.99 -21.09 15.99
C THR A 385 -3.95 -21.50 17.09
N TYR A 386 -3.75 -20.96 18.30
CA TYR A 386 -4.64 -21.23 19.42
C TYR A 386 -6.09 -20.80 19.12
N ILE A 387 -6.27 -19.60 18.56
CA ILE A 387 -7.61 -19.12 18.19
C ILE A 387 -8.27 -20.03 17.13
N ARG A 388 -7.52 -20.50 16.14
CA ARG A 388 -8.05 -21.44 15.14
C ARG A 388 -8.50 -22.76 15.77
N GLU A 389 -7.71 -23.32 16.70
CA GLU A 389 -8.07 -24.53 17.43
C GLU A 389 -9.36 -24.36 18.22
N GLU A 390 -9.52 -23.25 18.94
CA GLU A 390 -10.72 -23.00 19.75
C GLU A 390 -11.97 -22.78 18.89
N ILE A 391 -11.83 -22.08 17.75
CA ILE A 391 -12.93 -21.98 16.77
C ILE A 391 -13.28 -23.38 16.25
N GLN A 392 -12.29 -24.21 15.91
CA GLN A 392 -12.50 -25.58 15.41
C GLN A 392 -13.11 -26.53 16.44
N LYS A 393 -12.95 -26.26 17.75
CA LYS A 393 -13.65 -26.97 18.82
C LYS A 393 -15.08 -26.46 19.02
N GLY A 394 -15.39 -25.26 18.53
CA GLY A 394 -16.68 -24.58 18.75
C GLY A 394 -16.68 -23.64 19.95
N ASN A 395 -15.52 -23.41 20.58
CA ASN A 395 -15.33 -22.53 21.74
C ASN A 395 -15.31 -21.05 21.31
N VAL A 396 -16.39 -20.60 20.68
CA VAL A 396 -16.50 -19.27 20.06
C VAL A 396 -16.41 -18.12 21.05
N LYS A 397 -16.80 -18.35 22.31
CA LYS A 397 -16.71 -17.37 23.40
C LYS A 397 -15.25 -17.10 23.81
N LEU A 398 -14.50 -18.16 24.12
CA LEU A 398 -13.06 -18.06 24.39
C LEU A 398 -12.31 -17.48 23.18
N ALA A 399 -12.66 -17.91 21.97
CA ALA A 399 -12.09 -17.33 20.76
C ALA A 399 -12.36 -15.82 20.66
N ALA A 400 -13.55 -15.36 21.08
CA ALA A 400 -13.89 -13.95 21.10
C ALA A 400 -13.05 -13.16 22.12
N ASP A 401 -12.84 -13.73 23.31
CA ASP A 401 -12.01 -13.14 24.37
C ASP A 401 -10.55 -12.98 23.89
N LEU A 402 -10.01 -14.00 23.22
CA LEU A 402 -8.67 -13.99 22.62
C LEU A 402 -8.54 -12.98 21.47
N LEU A 403 -9.60 -12.83 20.66
CA LEU A 403 -9.66 -11.91 19.52
C LEU A 403 -9.96 -10.46 19.92
N GLY A 404 -10.54 -10.23 21.11
CA GLY A 404 -11.14 -8.97 21.52
C GLY A 404 -12.45 -8.62 20.77
N ARG A 405 -13.08 -9.60 20.10
CA ARG A 405 -14.34 -9.46 19.36
C ARG A 405 -14.90 -10.83 18.97
N HIS A 406 -16.20 -10.90 18.69
CA HIS A 406 -16.85 -12.13 18.25
C HIS A 406 -16.33 -12.66 16.90
N VAL A 407 -16.29 -13.99 16.80
CA VAL A 407 -16.05 -14.70 15.55
C VAL A 407 -17.22 -14.41 14.61
N ALA A 408 -16.94 -13.97 13.38
CA ALA A 408 -18.00 -13.54 12.47
C ALA A 408 -17.85 -14.14 11.07
N LEU A 409 -19.00 -14.45 10.47
CA LEU A 409 -19.15 -14.89 9.09
C LEU A 409 -19.99 -13.88 8.31
N SER A 410 -19.46 -13.45 7.18
CA SER A 410 -20.17 -12.59 6.23
C SER A 410 -20.47 -13.40 4.98
N GLY A 411 -21.70 -13.30 4.47
CA GLY A 411 -22.12 -14.08 3.30
C GLY A 411 -23.40 -13.54 2.69
N THR A 412 -23.66 -13.98 1.46
CA THR A 412 -24.93 -13.73 0.78
C THR A 412 -25.92 -14.81 1.19
N VAL A 413 -27.14 -14.42 1.55
CA VAL A 413 -28.20 -15.37 1.87
C VAL A 413 -28.69 -16.03 0.58
N ILE A 414 -28.69 -17.36 0.57
CA ILE A 414 -29.12 -18.20 -0.55
C ILE A 414 -30.35 -19.04 -0.20
N TYR A 415 -30.97 -19.61 -1.23
CA TYR A 415 -31.98 -20.66 -1.04
C TYR A 415 -31.30 -21.95 -0.57
N GLY A 416 -31.78 -22.51 0.55
CA GLY A 416 -31.32 -23.79 1.09
C GLY A 416 -32.48 -24.75 1.34
N LYS A 417 -32.26 -25.77 2.18
CA LYS A 417 -33.26 -26.84 2.45
C LYS A 417 -34.50 -26.36 3.21
N GLN A 418 -34.47 -25.14 3.79
CA GLN A 418 -35.58 -24.50 4.52
C GLN A 418 -36.17 -25.40 5.62
N ILE A 419 -35.33 -26.15 6.34
CA ILE A 419 -35.79 -27.12 7.35
C ILE A 419 -36.47 -26.38 8.50
N GLY A 420 -35.89 -25.28 8.98
CA GLY A 420 -36.52 -24.43 10.00
C GLY A 420 -37.89 -23.89 9.57
N THR A 421 -38.03 -23.48 8.31
CA THR A 421 -39.31 -23.00 7.75
C THR A 421 -40.35 -24.11 7.71
N ARG A 422 -39.98 -25.33 7.32
CA ARG A 422 -40.90 -26.48 7.23
C ARG A 422 -41.32 -27.04 8.59
N VAL A 423 -40.47 -26.95 9.61
CA VAL A 423 -40.69 -27.60 10.93
C VAL A 423 -41.24 -26.63 11.97
N LEU A 424 -40.77 -25.38 11.98
CA LEU A 424 -41.16 -24.36 12.96
C LEU A 424 -41.97 -23.21 12.37
N GLY A 425 -42.05 -23.08 11.04
CA GLY A 425 -42.78 -21.98 10.39
C GLY A 425 -42.03 -20.65 10.34
N PHE A 426 -40.71 -20.62 10.59
CA PHE A 426 -39.92 -19.39 10.54
C PHE A 426 -38.90 -19.39 9.38
N PRO A 427 -38.70 -18.24 8.70
CA PRO A 427 -37.70 -18.16 7.64
C PRO A 427 -36.28 -18.34 8.20
N THR A 428 -35.48 -19.16 7.51
CA THR A 428 -34.06 -19.34 7.81
C THR A 428 -33.19 -18.81 6.69
N ALA A 429 -32.13 -18.10 7.08
CA ALA A 429 -31.11 -17.60 6.17
C ALA A 429 -30.01 -18.65 6.02
N ASN A 430 -29.93 -19.27 4.85
CA ASN A 430 -28.83 -20.19 4.52
C ASN A 430 -27.68 -19.35 3.96
N MET A 431 -26.46 -19.59 4.45
CA MET A 431 -25.30 -18.82 4.05
C MET A 431 -24.18 -19.73 3.56
N LEU A 432 -23.57 -19.34 2.45
CA LEU A 432 -22.29 -19.89 2.04
C LEU A 432 -21.17 -19.00 2.61
N PRO A 433 -20.31 -19.54 3.49
CA PRO A 433 -19.12 -18.82 3.89
C PRO A 433 -18.22 -18.60 2.65
N LYS A 434 -17.47 -17.49 2.64
CA LYS A 434 -16.43 -17.30 1.62
C LYS A 434 -15.43 -18.46 1.66
N ASP A 435 -14.95 -18.89 0.50
CA ASP A 435 -13.93 -19.93 0.37
C ASP A 435 -12.71 -19.66 1.28
N GLY A 436 -12.24 -20.68 2.00
CA GLY A 436 -11.14 -20.59 2.95
C GLY A 436 -11.43 -19.85 4.27
N LYS A 437 -12.68 -19.49 4.59
CA LYS A 437 -13.04 -18.91 5.90
C LYS A 437 -13.17 -20.00 6.96
N LEU A 438 -12.58 -19.77 8.13
CA LEU A 438 -12.75 -20.68 9.27
C LEU A 438 -14.17 -20.58 9.85
N VAL A 439 -14.84 -21.71 9.95
CA VAL A 439 -16.18 -21.86 10.53
C VAL A 439 -16.06 -22.69 11.82
N PRO A 440 -16.85 -22.39 12.87
CA PRO A 440 -16.88 -23.21 14.08
C PRO A 440 -17.26 -24.68 13.83
N SER A 441 -16.99 -25.55 14.80
CA SER A 441 -17.42 -26.95 14.73
C SER A 441 -18.94 -27.09 14.52
N PRO A 442 -19.43 -28.20 13.96
CA PRO A 442 -20.86 -28.45 13.87
C PRO A 442 -21.55 -28.34 15.23
N GLY A 443 -22.70 -27.67 15.25
CA GLY A 443 -23.44 -27.40 16.49
C GLY A 443 -24.45 -26.28 16.33
N VAL A 444 -25.15 -25.98 17.42
CA VAL A 444 -26.11 -24.87 17.51
C VAL A 444 -25.51 -23.76 18.36
N TYR A 445 -25.58 -22.53 17.86
CA TYR A 445 -24.93 -21.36 18.44
C TYR A 445 -25.92 -20.22 18.66
N VAL A 446 -25.71 -19.46 19.73
CA VAL A 446 -26.29 -18.12 19.90
C VAL A 446 -25.50 -17.17 19.02
N THR A 447 -26.20 -16.38 18.21
CA THR A 447 -25.57 -15.43 17.30
C THR A 447 -26.18 -14.04 17.36
N ARG A 448 -25.38 -13.04 16.99
CA ARG A 448 -25.83 -11.69 16.66
C ARG A 448 -25.81 -11.52 15.16
N VAL A 449 -26.89 -11.06 14.56
CA VAL A 449 -27.02 -10.96 13.10
C VAL A 449 -27.21 -9.52 12.69
N LEU A 450 -26.26 -9.00 11.91
CA LEU A 450 -26.33 -7.67 11.32
C LEU A 450 -26.97 -7.77 9.92
N VAL A 451 -28.12 -7.12 9.78
CA VAL A 451 -28.86 -6.99 8.51
C VAL A 451 -28.98 -5.50 8.18
N GLY A 452 -28.24 -5.04 7.17
CA GLY A 452 -28.13 -3.61 6.89
C GLY A 452 -27.44 -2.88 8.06
N GLN A 453 -28.17 -2.01 8.75
CA GLN A 453 -27.70 -1.28 9.94
C GLN A 453 -28.29 -1.80 11.25
N ASN A 454 -29.17 -2.81 11.20
CA ASN A 454 -29.89 -3.30 12.36
C ASN A 454 -29.29 -4.61 12.88
N LEU A 455 -29.19 -4.73 14.20
CA LEU A 455 -28.71 -5.93 14.89
C LEU A 455 -29.89 -6.72 15.45
N TYR A 456 -29.83 -8.04 15.27
CA TYR A 456 -30.84 -8.99 15.73
C TYR A 456 -30.19 -10.14 16.50
N LYS A 457 -30.93 -10.74 17.42
CA LYS A 457 -30.56 -12.04 17.99
C LYS A 457 -30.81 -13.14 16.96
N GLY A 458 -29.97 -14.16 16.98
CA GLY A 458 -30.05 -15.28 16.06
C GLY A 458 -29.73 -16.61 16.73
N MET A 459 -30.25 -17.68 16.14
CA MET A 459 -29.85 -19.05 16.41
C MET A 459 -29.27 -19.61 15.12
N THR A 460 -27.99 -19.98 15.14
CA THR A 460 -27.30 -20.50 13.96
C THR A 460 -26.95 -21.97 14.14
N ASN A 461 -27.40 -22.80 13.20
CA ASN A 461 -27.01 -24.18 13.07
C ASN A 461 -25.86 -24.28 12.06
N VAL A 462 -24.76 -24.89 12.48
CA VAL A 462 -23.60 -25.18 11.65
C VAL A 462 -23.55 -26.69 11.45
N GLY A 463 -23.59 -27.15 10.19
CA GLY A 463 -23.58 -28.58 9.87
C GLY A 463 -22.63 -28.99 8.75
N THR A 464 -22.32 -30.29 8.73
CA THR A 464 -21.53 -30.96 7.69
C THR A 464 -22.45 -31.86 6.88
N ASN A 465 -22.44 -31.77 5.55
CA ASN A 465 -23.25 -32.62 4.68
C ASN A 465 -22.40 -33.82 4.21
N PRO A 466 -22.62 -35.07 4.71
CA PRO A 466 -21.73 -36.20 4.41
C PRO A 466 -21.97 -36.87 3.04
N THR A 467 -22.94 -36.41 2.25
CA THR A 467 -23.55 -37.23 1.18
C THR A 467 -23.65 -36.58 -0.21
N VAL A 468 -22.77 -35.64 -0.59
CA VAL A 468 -22.81 -35.07 -1.95
C VAL A 468 -21.41 -34.92 -2.53
N ALA A 469 -21.19 -35.54 -3.69
CA ALA A 469 -19.99 -35.44 -4.50
C ALA A 469 -19.88 -34.11 -5.30
N ASP A 470 -20.56 -33.04 -4.88
CA ASP A 470 -20.56 -31.74 -5.56
C ASP A 470 -20.41 -30.58 -4.54
N ASP A 471 -19.34 -29.79 -4.70
CA ASP A 471 -19.09 -28.36 -4.43
C ASP A 471 -19.61 -27.63 -3.16
N ASN A 472 -20.33 -28.24 -2.21
CA ASN A 472 -20.80 -27.55 -1.00
C ASN A 472 -20.54 -28.32 0.32
N PRO A 473 -19.39 -28.08 0.98
CA PRO A 473 -18.94 -28.90 2.12
C PRO A 473 -19.62 -28.58 3.47
N MET A 474 -20.38 -27.48 3.60
CA MET A 474 -20.89 -27.04 4.91
C MET A 474 -22.20 -26.24 4.80
N ASP A 475 -23.18 -26.54 5.67
CA ASP A 475 -24.50 -25.88 5.69
C ASP A 475 -24.60 -24.99 6.94
N ILE A 476 -24.78 -23.68 6.76
CA ILE A 476 -24.92 -22.70 7.85
C ILE A 476 -26.31 -22.07 7.74
N GLU A 477 -27.19 -22.47 8.64
CA GLU A 477 -28.59 -22.05 8.67
C GLU A 477 -28.83 -21.16 9.89
N THR A 478 -29.17 -19.89 9.66
CA THR A 478 -29.42 -18.92 10.74
C THR A 478 -30.89 -18.55 10.81
N HIS A 479 -31.51 -18.74 11.96
CA HIS A 479 -32.81 -18.18 12.29
C HIS A 479 -32.63 -16.82 12.96
N ILE A 480 -33.20 -15.77 12.38
CA ILE A 480 -33.09 -14.39 12.88
C ILE A 480 -34.35 -14.03 13.65
N ILE A 481 -34.21 -13.85 14.96
CA ILE A 481 -35.32 -13.73 15.90
C ILE A 481 -35.94 -12.34 15.76
N GLY A 482 -37.26 -12.31 15.53
CA GLY A 482 -38.03 -11.06 15.39
C GLY A 482 -37.88 -10.35 14.04
N PHE A 483 -37.07 -10.86 13.11
CA PHE A 483 -36.94 -10.28 11.77
C PHE A 483 -38.15 -10.62 10.90
N LYS A 484 -38.65 -9.62 10.15
CA LYS A 484 -39.71 -9.77 9.16
C LYS A 484 -39.24 -9.19 7.82
N GLY A 485 -39.29 -9.99 6.76
CA GLY A 485 -38.94 -9.55 5.40
C GLY A 485 -38.19 -10.60 4.61
N ASP A 486 -37.84 -10.26 3.37
CA ASP A 486 -37.01 -11.10 2.50
C ASP A 486 -35.52 -10.75 2.65
N LEU A 487 -34.70 -11.79 2.78
CA LEU A 487 -33.25 -11.74 2.90
C LEU A 487 -32.52 -12.33 1.69
N TYR A 488 -33.21 -12.99 0.76
CA TYR A 488 -32.58 -13.64 -0.38
C TYR A 488 -31.76 -12.63 -1.20
N GLY A 489 -30.52 -13.01 -1.51
CA GLY A 489 -29.57 -12.16 -2.23
C GLY A 489 -28.96 -11.02 -1.40
N LYS A 490 -29.42 -10.78 -0.17
CA LYS A 490 -28.82 -9.77 0.72
C LYS A 490 -27.57 -10.32 1.40
N LYS A 491 -26.62 -9.42 1.66
CA LYS A 491 -25.45 -9.72 2.49
C LYS A 491 -25.81 -9.49 3.95
N ILE A 492 -25.50 -10.48 4.78
CA ILE A 492 -25.64 -10.39 6.23
C ILE A 492 -24.33 -10.77 6.90
N ARG A 493 -24.16 -10.37 8.15
CA ARG A 493 -23.03 -10.77 9.00
C ARG A 493 -23.56 -11.44 10.26
N VAL A 494 -23.09 -12.65 10.53
CA VAL A 494 -23.45 -13.47 11.69
C VAL A 494 -22.26 -13.53 12.62
N GLU A 495 -22.41 -13.04 13.84
CA GLU A 495 -21.40 -13.07 14.89
C GLU A 495 -21.76 -14.15 15.91
N PHE A 496 -20.84 -15.06 16.17
CA PHE A 496 -21.01 -16.17 17.10
C PHE A 496 -20.72 -15.70 18.52
N ILE A 497 -21.72 -15.85 19.39
CA ILE A 497 -21.68 -15.37 20.77
C ILE A 497 -21.33 -16.50 21.72
N ASP A 498 -22.08 -17.61 21.65
CA ASP A 498 -21.84 -18.78 22.47
C ASP A 498 -22.35 -20.07 21.80
N ARG A 499 -21.87 -21.23 22.25
CA ARG A 499 -22.30 -22.55 21.79
C ARG A 499 -23.40 -23.07 22.70
N LEU A 500 -24.56 -23.38 22.14
CA LEU A 500 -25.69 -23.95 22.89
C LEU A 500 -25.53 -25.46 23.08
N ARG A 501 -25.20 -26.19 22.01
CA ARG A 501 -25.08 -27.66 22.03
C ARG A 501 -24.43 -28.23 20.77
N ASP A 502 -23.99 -29.48 20.86
CA ASP A 502 -23.62 -30.32 19.72
C ASP A 502 -24.82 -30.62 18.79
N GLN A 503 -24.50 -31.06 17.58
CA GLN A 503 -25.51 -31.66 16.70
C GLN A 503 -26.01 -32.98 17.27
N GLN A 504 -27.33 -33.19 17.13
CA GLN A 504 -27.96 -34.43 17.56
C GLN A 504 -28.96 -34.89 16.49
N LYS A 505 -29.11 -36.21 16.37
CA LYS A 505 -30.16 -36.82 15.54
C LYS A 505 -31.43 -36.93 16.38
N PHE A 506 -32.57 -36.64 15.77
CA PHE A 506 -33.87 -36.76 16.43
C PHE A 506 -34.64 -37.94 15.86
N PRO A 507 -35.32 -38.73 16.71
CA PRO A 507 -36.06 -39.91 16.27
C PRO A 507 -37.38 -39.54 15.57
N SER A 508 -37.89 -38.32 15.77
CA SER A 508 -39.10 -37.82 15.11
C SER A 508 -39.03 -36.33 14.78
N LEU A 509 -39.93 -35.88 13.89
CA LEU A 509 -40.08 -34.46 13.54
C LEU A 509 -40.53 -33.62 14.75
N GLU A 510 -41.38 -34.19 15.61
CA GLU A 510 -41.87 -33.52 16.81
C GLU A 510 -40.77 -33.30 17.85
N ASP A 511 -39.85 -34.26 18.00
CA ASP A 511 -38.71 -34.11 18.92
C ASP A 511 -37.73 -33.03 18.42
N LEU A 512 -37.49 -33.00 17.10
CA LEU A 512 -36.73 -31.91 16.47
C LEU A 512 -37.39 -30.56 16.73
N LYS A 513 -38.70 -30.45 16.52
CA LYS A 513 -39.47 -29.22 16.73
C LYS A 513 -39.37 -28.71 18.16
N LYS A 514 -39.59 -29.59 19.15
CA LYS A 514 -39.48 -29.25 20.57
C LYS A 514 -38.09 -28.76 20.92
N GLN A 515 -37.04 -29.40 20.40
CA GLN A 515 -35.69 -28.96 20.69
C GLN A 515 -35.37 -27.61 20.04
N LEU A 516 -35.75 -27.40 18.78
CA LEU A 516 -35.49 -26.10 18.12
C LEU A 516 -36.23 -24.95 18.83
N GLN A 517 -37.44 -25.19 19.36
CA GLN A 517 -38.12 -24.18 20.20
C GLN A 517 -37.32 -23.83 21.46
N LYS A 518 -36.73 -24.83 22.13
CA LYS A 518 -35.83 -24.59 23.27
C LYS A 518 -34.60 -23.80 22.86
N ASP A 519 -33.97 -24.16 21.75
CA ASP A 519 -32.77 -23.49 21.26
C ASP A 519 -33.05 -22.02 20.88
N VAL A 520 -34.18 -21.74 20.20
CA VAL A 520 -34.63 -20.37 19.87
C VAL A 520 -34.95 -19.59 21.14
N TRP A 521 -35.62 -20.21 22.12
CA TRP A 521 -35.90 -19.55 23.40
C TRP A 521 -34.61 -19.21 24.15
N SER A 522 -33.65 -20.13 24.20
CA SER A 522 -32.34 -19.90 24.81
C SER A 522 -31.59 -18.77 24.11
N ALA A 523 -31.57 -18.76 22.78
CA ALA A 523 -30.93 -17.68 22.01
C ALA A 523 -31.63 -16.32 22.20
N ALA A 524 -32.97 -16.29 22.24
CA ALA A 524 -33.74 -15.08 22.48
C ALA A 524 -33.46 -14.46 23.85
N ASN A 525 -33.33 -15.30 24.89
CA ASN A 525 -33.14 -14.87 26.27
C ASN A 525 -31.67 -14.82 26.69
N TYR A 526 -30.74 -15.16 25.80
CA TYR A 526 -29.31 -15.08 26.10
C TYR A 526 -28.91 -13.62 26.40
N PRO A 527 -28.15 -13.36 27.48
CA PRO A 527 -27.71 -12.02 27.84
C PRO A 527 -26.67 -11.52 26.84
N MET A 528 -27.02 -10.52 26.04
CA MET A 528 -26.14 -9.89 25.06
C MET A 528 -26.71 -8.52 24.62
N ASP A 529 -25.81 -7.59 24.33
CA ASP A 529 -26.14 -6.26 23.82
C ASP A 529 -26.37 -6.28 22.30
N LEU A 530 -27.41 -5.58 21.85
CA LEU A 530 -27.74 -5.35 20.44
C LEU A 530 -27.44 -3.92 20.03
#